data_AF-A0A3G2S878-F1
#
_entry.id   AF-A0A3G2S878-F1
#
_cell.length_a   1.000
_cell.length_b   1.000
_cell.length_c   1.000
_cell.angle_alpha   90.00
_cell.angle_beta   90.00
_cell.angle_gamma   90.00
#
_symmetry.space_group_name_H-M   'P 1'
#
loop_
_entity.id
_entity.type
_entity.pdbx_description
1 polymer ?
#
loop_
_entity_poly.entity_id
_entity_poly.type
_entity_poly.pdbx_seq_one_letter_code
_entity_poly.pdbx_strand_id
1 'polypeptide(L)'
;MPSEAALQLVQEAKLSQTTGSLRAYHTERVRHVMLETRQLHAELAPMAELARAEQASGQARPNAALAARLVAYHLQAYRNKRCLLAYHRQRLDWLRARVWDKAGSLSLVLDEGPEGMRASLRTLLDPTEFEWLRSYAALVALYKDAFLDVLDVTWPITQGISPAHAREALGSDFRAPASSVAPNAIRPPEDVMLSVLVTRNVSHVETERGTMHLRAGERLHVRRDEVEGLLLRGWLRETD
;
A
#
# COMPACT_ATOMS: atom_id res chain seq x y z
N MET A 1 -22.85 -11.79 -20.54
CA MET A 1 -23.07 -10.82 -19.44
C MET A 1 -21.71 -10.27 -19.04
N PRO A 2 -21.55 -8.95 -18.84
CA PRO A 2 -20.30 -8.40 -18.33
C PRO A 2 -19.98 -9.03 -16.97
N SER A 3 -18.73 -9.44 -16.75
CA SER A 3 -18.41 -10.24 -15.58
C SER A 3 -18.55 -9.48 -14.28
N GLU A 4 -19.32 -10.09 -13.38
CA GLU A 4 -19.49 -9.61 -12.02
C GLU A 4 -18.18 -9.70 -11.22
N ALA A 5 -17.33 -10.68 -11.54
CA ALA A 5 -16.06 -10.93 -10.87
C ALA A 5 -15.11 -9.72 -10.90
N ALA A 6 -14.99 -9.03 -12.04
CA ALA A 6 -14.14 -7.85 -12.17
C ALA A 6 -14.67 -6.66 -11.33
N LEU A 7 -15.99 -6.52 -11.23
CA LEU A 7 -16.62 -5.50 -10.38
C LEU A 7 -16.43 -5.80 -8.89
N GLN A 8 -16.58 -7.06 -8.49
CA GLN A 8 -16.38 -7.48 -7.10
C GLN A 8 -14.97 -7.17 -6.61
N LEU A 9 -13.93 -7.35 -7.44
CA LEU A 9 -12.55 -6.95 -7.12
C LEU A 9 -12.42 -5.44 -6.87
N VAL A 10 -13.08 -4.61 -7.68
CA VAL A 10 -13.04 -3.14 -7.50
C VAL A 10 -13.80 -2.71 -6.27
N GLN A 11 -14.96 -3.33 -5.99
CA GLN A 11 -15.71 -3.06 -4.76
C GLN A 11 -14.88 -3.41 -3.53
N GLU A 12 -14.19 -4.54 -3.55
CA GLU A 12 -13.28 -4.94 -2.49
C GLU A 12 -12.13 -3.93 -2.30
N ALA A 13 -11.50 -3.49 -3.39
CA ALA A 13 -10.47 -2.46 -3.34
C ALA A 13 -10.99 -1.16 -2.70
N LYS A 14 -12.21 -0.74 -3.07
CA LYS A 14 -12.87 0.43 -2.47
C LYS A 14 -13.17 0.22 -0.98
N LEU A 15 -13.62 -0.97 -0.59
CA LEU A 15 -13.84 -1.31 0.82
C LEU A 15 -12.53 -1.22 1.61
N SER A 16 -11.44 -1.78 1.09
CA SER A 16 -10.12 -1.68 1.72
C SER A 16 -9.63 -0.23 1.83
N GLN A 17 -9.88 0.63 0.84
CA GLN A 17 -9.61 2.07 0.96
C GLN A 17 -10.37 2.70 2.12
N THR A 18 -11.68 2.42 2.23
CA THR A 18 -12.51 3.01 3.29
C THR A 18 -12.19 2.48 4.69
N THR A 19 -11.81 1.20 4.80
CA THR A 19 -11.46 0.57 6.08
C THR A 19 -10.03 0.89 6.51
N GLY A 20 -9.14 1.29 5.59
CA GLY A 20 -7.72 1.51 5.88
C GLY A 20 -6.91 0.22 6.09
N SER A 21 -7.54 -0.95 5.92
CA SER A 21 -6.92 -2.26 6.10
C SER A 21 -6.84 -3.06 4.79
N LEU A 22 -5.72 -3.77 4.63
CA LEU A 22 -5.51 -4.66 3.50
C LEU A 22 -6.27 -5.98 3.71
N ARG A 23 -7.08 -6.39 2.73
CA ARG A 23 -7.74 -7.70 2.69
C ARG A 23 -6.79 -8.76 2.12
N ALA A 24 -7.09 -10.03 2.37
CA ALA A 24 -6.35 -11.14 1.78
C ALA A 24 -6.41 -11.08 0.25
N TYR A 25 -5.32 -11.42 -0.41
CA TYR A 25 -5.26 -11.43 -1.87
C TYR A 25 -6.18 -12.51 -2.46
N HIS A 26 -7.13 -12.12 -3.31
CA HIS A 26 -8.07 -13.05 -3.94
C HIS A 26 -7.54 -13.64 -5.25
N THR A 27 -6.66 -14.65 -5.15
CA THR A 27 -6.04 -15.29 -6.32
C THR A 27 -7.05 -15.90 -7.28
N GLU A 28 -8.11 -16.55 -6.78
CA GLU A 28 -9.13 -17.21 -7.61
C GLU A 28 -9.92 -16.22 -8.46
N ARG A 29 -10.32 -15.07 -7.89
CA ARG A 29 -11.04 -14.03 -8.64
C ARG A 29 -10.16 -13.40 -9.72
N VAL A 30 -8.89 -13.12 -9.39
CA VAL A 30 -7.93 -12.59 -10.37
C VAL A 30 -7.72 -13.58 -11.51
N ARG A 31 -7.52 -14.87 -11.20
CA ARG A 31 -7.41 -15.95 -12.21
C ARG A 31 -8.65 -16.01 -13.10
N HIS A 32 -9.85 -15.95 -12.52
CA HIS A 32 -11.09 -16.00 -13.27
C HIS A 32 -11.21 -14.82 -14.27
N VAL A 33 -10.92 -13.59 -13.83
CA VAL A 33 -10.95 -12.40 -14.71
C VAL A 33 -9.85 -12.47 -15.79
N MET A 34 -8.68 -13.03 -15.47
CA MET A 34 -7.62 -13.25 -16.46
C MET A 34 -8.02 -14.29 -17.51
N LEU A 35 -8.62 -15.40 -17.11
CA LEU A 35 -9.12 -16.43 -18.02
C LEU A 35 -10.22 -15.88 -18.93
N GLU A 36 -11.18 -15.15 -18.37
CA GLU A 36 -12.23 -14.48 -19.15
C GLU A 36 -11.63 -13.49 -20.16
N THR A 37 -10.63 -12.70 -19.75
CA THR A 37 -9.96 -11.75 -20.66
C THR A 37 -9.26 -12.47 -21.81
N ARG A 38 -8.64 -13.63 -21.54
CA ARG A 38 -8.02 -14.48 -22.58
C ARG A 38 -9.08 -15.10 -23.49
N GLN A 39 -10.20 -15.56 -22.96
CA GLN A 39 -11.31 -16.10 -23.76
C GLN A 39 -11.89 -15.03 -24.68
N LEU A 40 -12.16 -13.83 -24.17
CA LEU A 40 -12.62 -12.70 -24.96
C LEU A 40 -11.63 -12.36 -26.08
N HIS A 41 -10.32 -12.41 -25.79
CA HIS A 41 -9.30 -12.16 -26.80
C HIS A 41 -9.25 -13.26 -27.88
N ALA A 42 -9.40 -14.53 -27.49
CA ALA A 42 -9.46 -15.66 -28.40
C ALA A 42 -10.69 -15.59 -29.33
N GLU A 43 -11.83 -15.11 -28.84
CA GLU A 43 -13.01 -14.85 -29.67
C GLU A 43 -12.84 -13.60 -30.56
N LEU A 44 -12.15 -12.57 -30.07
CA LEU A 44 -11.93 -11.31 -30.80
C LEU A 44 -11.01 -11.50 -32.01
N ALA A 45 -9.96 -12.32 -31.88
CA ALA A 45 -8.95 -12.53 -32.93
C ALA A 45 -9.55 -12.96 -34.29
N PRO A 46 -10.33 -14.06 -34.40
CA PRO A 46 -10.90 -14.48 -35.67
C PRO A 46 -11.91 -13.46 -36.23
N MET A 47 -12.71 -12.82 -35.37
CA MET A 47 -13.65 -11.78 -35.82
C MET A 47 -12.94 -10.55 -36.36
N ALA A 48 -11.79 -10.20 -35.81
CA ALA A 48 -10.95 -9.12 -36.32
C ALA A 48 -10.36 -9.46 -37.70
N GLU A 49 -9.93 -10.71 -37.93
CA GLU A 49 -9.48 -11.14 -39.26
C GLU A 49 -10.61 -11.10 -40.29
N LEU A 50 -11.82 -11.57 -39.93
CA LEU A 50 -12.99 -11.48 -40.79
C LEU A 50 -13.33 -10.02 -41.13
N ALA A 51 -13.29 -9.12 -40.14
CA ALA A 51 -13.53 -7.70 -40.36
C ALA A 51 -12.50 -7.07 -41.32
N ARG A 52 -11.23 -7.48 -41.24
CA ARG A 52 -10.18 -7.03 -42.17
C ARG A 52 -10.41 -7.57 -43.59
N ALA A 53 -10.84 -8.83 -43.73
CA ALA A 53 -11.15 -9.42 -45.02
C ALA A 53 -12.36 -8.74 -45.69
N GLU A 54 -13.42 -8.45 -44.93
CA GLU A 54 -14.59 -7.70 -45.42
C GLU A 54 -14.19 -6.30 -45.91
N GLN A 55 -13.33 -5.60 -45.17
CA GLN A 55 -12.78 -4.30 -45.60
C GLN A 55 -11.97 -4.39 -46.90
N ALA A 56 -11.15 -5.43 -47.06
CA ALA A 56 -10.36 -5.65 -48.27
C ALA A 56 -11.21 -5.98 -49.50
N SER A 57 -12.34 -6.67 -49.31
CA SER A 57 -13.27 -7.02 -50.39
C SER A 57 -14.11 -5.86 -50.94
N GLY A 58 -14.02 -4.66 -50.34
CA GLY A 58 -14.69 -3.46 -50.86
C GLY A 58 -16.22 -3.50 -50.82
N GLN A 59 -16.82 -4.31 -49.94
CA GLN A 59 -18.28 -4.36 -49.80
C GLN A 59 -18.84 -2.98 -49.40
N ALA A 60 -19.80 -2.47 -50.18
CA ALA A 60 -20.34 -1.11 -50.07
C ALA A 60 -21.14 -0.82 -48.78
N ARG A 61 -21.46 -1.85 -47.98
CA ARG A 61 -22.08 -1.70 -46.66
C ARG A 61 -21.30 -2.50 -45.63
N PRO A 62 -20.64 -1.86 -44.65
CA PRO A 62 -19.98 -2.59 -43.58
C PRO A 62 -21.01 -3.36 -42.76
N ASN A 63 -20.68 -4.60 -42.37
CA ASN A 63 -21.53 -5.42 -41.53
C ASN A 63 -21.61 -4.82 -40.12
N ALA A 64 -22.66 -4.03 -39.87
CA ALA A 64 -22.85 -3.31 -38.61
C ALA A 64 -22.91 -4.25 -37.39
N ALA A 65 -23.42 -5.48 -37.57
CA ALA A 65 -23.50 -6.48 -36.50
C ALA A 65 -22.13 -6.99 -36.08
N LEU A 66 -21.24 -7.27 -37.06
CA LEU A 66 -19.85 -7.68 -36.79
C LEU A 66 -19.08 -6.57 -36.07
N ALA A 67 -19.20 -5.34 -36.56
CA ALA A 67 -18.55 -4.17 -35.97
C ALA A 67 -19.01 -3.92 -34.52
N ALA A 68 -20.31 -3.98 -34.26
CA ALA A 68 -20.86 -3.81 -32.92
C ALA A 68 -20.35 -4.90 -31.97
N ARG A 69 -20.30 -6.16 -32.42
CA ARG A 69 -19.80 -7.28 -31.61
C ARG A 69 -18.31 -7.14 -31.29
N LEU A 70 -17.49 -6.76 -32.27
CA LEU A 70 -16.05 -6.54 -32.08
C LEU A 70 -15.80 -5.45 -31.04
N VAL A 71 -16.48 -4.30 -31.19
CA VAL A 71 -16.34 -3.19 -30.23
C VAL A 71 -16.81 -3.61 -28.84
N ALA A 72 -17.95 -4.31 -28.72
CA ALA A 72 -18.47 -4.77 -27.44
C ALA A 72 -17.48 -5.67 -26.69
N TYR A 73 -16.90 -6.66 -27.37
CA TYR A 73 -15.90 -7.56 -26.78
C TYR A 73 -14.59 -6.85 -26.44
N HIS A 74 -14.13 -5.94 -27.31
CA HIS A 74 -12.94 -5.14 -27.04
C HIS A 74 -13.12 -4.27 -25.78
N LEU A 75 -14.25 -3.59 -25.66
CA LEU A 75 -14.57 -2.77 -24.49
C LEU A 75 -14.71 -3.62 -23.22
N GLN A 76 -15.28 -4.83 -23.32
CA GLN A 76 -15.35 -5.75 -22.18
C GLN A 76 -13.95 -6.20 -21.71
N ALA A 77 -13.08 -6.60 -22.63
CA ALA A 77 -11.70 -6.97 -22.29
C ALA A 77 -10.93 -5.77 -21.70
N TYR A 78 -11.12 -4.58 -22.24
CA TYR A 78 -10.50 -3.35 -21.72
C TYR A 78 -11.02 -2.99 -20.32
N ARG A 79 -12.32 -3.17 -20.06
CA ARG A 79 -12.91 -3.02 -18.72
C ARG A 79 -12.28 -3.98 -17.72
N ASN A 80 -12.18 -5.27 -18.07
CA ASN A 80 -11.56 -6.28 -17.19
C ASN A 80 -10.12 -5.92 -16.85
N LYS A 81 -9.33 -5.50 -17.85
CA LYS A 81 -7.96 -5.01 -17.64
C LYS A 81 -7.92 -3.81 -16.69
N ARG A 82 -8.80 -2.82 -16.87
CA ARG A 82 -8.86 -1.64 -15.98
C ARG A 82 -9.20 -2.02 -14.54
N CYS A 83 -10.17 -2.91 -14.34
CA CYS A 83 -10.55 -3.39 -13.01
C CYS A 83 -9.40 -4.11 -12.30
N LEU A 84 -8.68 -5.00 -13.01
CA LEU A 84 -7.50 -5.69 -12.49
C LEU A 84 -6.40 -4.69 -12.09
N LEU A 85 -6.07 -3.75 -12.96
CA LEU A 85 -5.04 -2.74 -12.69
C LEU A 85 -5.44 -1.84 -11.51
N ALA A 86 -6.72 -1.45 -11.40
CA ALA A 86 -7.20 -0.65 -10.29
C ALA A 86 -7.09 -1.40 -8.95
N TYR A 87 -7.46 -2.68 -8.92
CA TYR A 87 -7.32 -3.53 -7.73
C TYR A 87 -5.86 -3.66 -7.30
N HIS A 88 -4.95 -4.02 -8.22
CA HIS A 88 -3.53 -4.16 -7.88
C HIS A 88 -2.89 -2.83 -7.49
N ARG A 89 -3.18 -1.75 -8.21
CA ARG A 89 -2.66 -0.42 -7.88
C ARG A 89 -3.04 -0.02 -6.46
N GLN A 90 -4.29 -0.21 -6.07
CA GLN A 90 -4.73 0.12 -4.71
C GLN A 90 -3.95 -0.66 -3.65
N ARG A 91 -3.71 -1.96 -3.87
CA ARG A 91 -2.94 -2.79 -2.95
C ARG A 91 -1.49 -2.35 -2.86
N LEU A 92 -0.86 -2.06 -3.99
CA LEU A 92 0.52 -1.55 -4.06
C LEU A 92 0.65 -0.17 -3.42
N ASP A 93 -0.32 0.72 -3.61
CA ASP A 93 -0.33 2.05 -3.00
C ASP A 93 -0.45 1.95 -1.47
N TRP A 94 -1.27 1.02 -0.94
CA TRP A 94 -1.34 0.73 0.49
C TRP A 94 -0.01 0.18 1.03
N LEU A 95 0.59 -0.80 0.34
CA LEU A 95 1.89 -1.36 0.73
C LEU A 95 3.01 -0.33 0.69
N ARG A 96 3.01 0.53 -0.32
CA ARG A 96 3.95 1.65 -0.43
C ARG A 96 3.82 2.56 0.79
N ALA A 97 2.62 3.06 1.07
CA ALA A 97 2.38 3.92 2.22
C ALA A 97 2.91 3.28 3.50
N ARG A 98 2.66 1.98 3.68
CA ARG A 98 3.12 1.22 4.84
C ARG A 98 4.65 1.10 4.93
N VAL A 99 5.36 0.97 3.81
CA VAL A 99 6.83 0.96 3.77
C VAL A 99 7.39 2.30 4.25
N TRP A 100 6.79 3.41 3.81
CA TRP A 100 7.21 4.75 4.21
C TRP A 100 6.84 5.06 5.67
N ASP A 101 5.70 4.56 6.18
CA ASP A 101 5.36 4.65 7.60
C ASP A 101 6.38 3.97 8.53
N LYS A 102 7.17 3.03 8.00
CA LYS A 102 8.14 2.23 8.76
C LYS A 102 9.59 2.49 8.34
N ALA A 103 9.86 3.70 7.84
CA ALA A 103 11.19 4.15 7.45
C ALA A 103 11.92 3.19 6.50
N GLY A 104 11.19 2.58 5.56
CA GLY A 104 11.74 1.66 4.58
C GLY A 104 12.09 0.26 5.11
N SER A 105 11.84 -0.04 6.38
CA SER A 105 12.22 -1.34 6.97
C SER A 105 11.20 -2.43 6.67
N LEU A 106 11.61 -3.41 5.86
CA LEU A 106 10.76 -4.54 5.49
C LEU A 106 10.32 -5.39 6.69
N SER A 107 11.20 -5.63 7.66
CA SER A 107 10.89 -6.43 8.86
C SER A 107 9.77 -5.78 9.68
N LEU A 108 9.82 -4.46 9.86
CA LEU A 108 8.80 -3.71 10.60
C LEU A 108 7.46 -3.68 9.87
N VAL A 109 7.49 -3.61 8.54
CA VAL A 109 6.28 -3.72 7.72
C VAL A 109 5.60 -5.07 7.93
N LEU A 110 6.37 -6.16 8.07
CA LEU A 110 5.82 -7.53 8.13
C LEU A 110 5.44 -8.01 9.53
N ASP A 111 6.13 -7.52 10.57
CA ASP A 111 5.98 -7.99 11.96
C ASP A 111 4.83 -7.31 12.74
N GLU A 112 4.31 -6.19 12.23
CA GLU A 112 3.19 -5.48 12.84
C GLU A 112 1.83 -6.13 12.50
N GLY A 113 1.45 -7.10 13.31
CA GLY A 113 0.05 -7.36 13.65
C GLY A 113 -0.28 -6.72 15.01
N PRO A 114 -1.50 -6.19 15.22
CA PRO A 114 -1.94 -5.77 16.55
C PRO A 114 -1.80 -6.94 17.52
N GLU A 115 -1.49 -6.61 18.78
CA GLU A 115 -1.28 -7.56 19.87
C GLU A 115 -2.34 -8.68 19.84
N GLY A 116 -1.89 -9.93 19.64
CA GLY A 116 -2.72 -11.12 19.77
C GLY A 116 -3.43 -11.66 18.51
N MET A 117 -3.44 -10.95 17.38
CA MET A 117 -4.15 -11.40 16.15
C MET A 117 -3.24 -11.37 14.92
N ARG A 118 -2.20 -12.20 14.90
CA ARG A 118 -1.24 -12.24 13.79
C ARG A 118 -1.69 -13.16 12.68
N ALA A 119 -2.61 -12.69 11.85
CA ALA A 119 -2.37 -12.86 10.42
C ALA A 119 -1.23 -11.88 10.08
N SER A 120 0.03 -12.31 10.23
CA SER A 120 1.17 -11.50 9.76
C SER A 120 0.86 -11.07 8.33
N LEU A 121 1.17 -9.83 7.93
CA LEU A 121 0.84 -9.34 6.58
C LEU A 121 1.28 -10.31 5.46
N ARG A 122 2.31 -11.11 5.73
CA ARG A 122 2.74 -12.29 4.97
C ARG A 122 1.60 -13.22 4.53
N THR A 123 0.59 -13.47 5.35
CA THR A 123 -0.54 -14.36 5.05
C THR A 123 -1.60 -13.71 4.17
N LEU A 124 -1.60 -12.38 4.08
CA LEU A 124 -2.56 -11.60 3.29
C LEU A 124 -2.01 -11.26 1.89
N LEU A 125 -0.72 -11.47 1.68
CA LEU A 125 0.01 -11.14 0.47
C LEU A 125 0.14 -12.35 -0.46
N ASP A 126 0.05 -12.09 -1.76
CA ASP A 126 0.49 -13.06 -2.76
C ASP A 126 2.02 -13.14 -2.81
N PRO A 127 2.62 -14.29 -3.17
CA PRO A 127 4.08 -14.40 -3.32
C PRO A 127 4.68 -13.37 -4.29
N THR A 128 3.95 -12.99 -5.34
CA THR A 128 4.41 -11.97 -6.30
C THR A 128 4.38 -10.56 -5.70
N GLU A 129 3.38 -10.25 -4.89
CA GLU A 129 3.31 -8.98 -4.15
C GLU A 129 4.42 -8.88 -3.10
N PHE A 130 4.75 -10.01 -2.45
CA PHE A 130 5.85 -10.08 -1.50
C PHE A 130 7.20 -9.80 -2.17
N GLU A 131 7.46 -10.39 -3.34
CA GLU A 131 8.69 -10.15 -4.09
C GLU A 131 8.79 -8.70 -4.60
N TRP A 132 7.67 -8.13 -5.04
CA TRP A 132 7.58 -6.71 -5.37
C TRP A 132 7.92 -5.83 -4.16
N LEU A 133 7.36 -6.14 -2.99
CA LEU A 133 7.60 -5.40 -1.75
C LEU A 133 9.08 -5.44 -1.35
N ARG A 134 9.72 -6.62 -1.48
CA ARG A 134 11.16 -6.79 -1.25
C ARG A 134 11.99 -5.93 -2.20
N SER A 135 11.66 -5.95 -3.48
CA SER A 135 12.33 -5.15 -4.52
C SER A 135 12.13 -3.64 -4.29
N TYR A 136 10.93 -3.23 -3.88
CA TYR A 136 10.62 -1.85 -3.56
C TYR A 136 11.38 -1.35 -2.33
N ALA A 137 11.42 -2.14 -1.25
CA ALA A 137 12.18 -1.81 -0.06
C ALA A 137 13.69 -1.72 -0.35
N ALA A 138 14.22 -2.60 -1.21
CA ALA A 138 15.61 -2.51 -1.67
C ALA A 138 15.88 -1.23 -2.47
N LEU A 139 14.95 -0.83 -3.35
CA LEU A 139 15.05 0.45 -4.08
C LEU A 139 15.03 1.66 -3.13
N VAL A 140 14.15 1.65 -2.14
CA VAL A 140 14.09 2.72 -1.12
C VAL A 140 15.38 2.76 -0.31
N ALA A 141 15.95 1.61 0.04
CA ALA A 141 17.24 1.54 0.74
C ALA A 141 18.39 2.11 -0.11
N LEU A 142 18.43 1.78 -1.41
CA LEU A 142 19.42 2.37 -2.35
C LEU A 142 19.27 3.88 -2.46
N TYR A 143 18.04 4.38 -2.48
CA TYR A 143 17.79 5.83 -2.50
C TYR A 143 18.21 6.49 -1.18
N LYS A 144 17.88 5.85 -0.05
CA LYS A 144 18.22 6.32 1.29
C LYS A 144 19.73 6.43 1.50
N ASP A 145 20.50 5.46 1.00
CA ASP A 145 21.96 5.39 1.14
C ASP A 145 22.66 6.69 0.70
N ALA A 146 22.16 7.33 -0.35
CA ALA A 146 22.72 8.58 -0.87
C ALA A 146 22.55 9.81 0.05
N PHE A 147 21.73 9.71 1.10
CA PHE A 147 21.43 10.81 2.01
C PHE A 147 21.73 10.50 3.47
N LEU A 148 22.18 9.27 3.78
CA LEU A 148 22.39 8.81 5.16
C LEU A 148 23.42 9.64 5.94
N ASP A 149 24.32 10.33 5.23
CA ASP A 149 25.31 11.25 5.80
C ASP A 149 24.67 12.54 6.36
N VAL A 150 23.55 12.97 5.81
CA VAL A 150 22.86 14.21 6.18
C VAL A 150 21.55 13.93 6.92
N LEU A 151 20.68 13.10 6.35
CA LEU A 151 19.32 12.88 6.85
C LEU A 151 18.75 11.56 6.36
N ASP A 152 18.08 10.83 7.26
CA ASP A 152 17.21 9.73 6.86
C ASP A 152 15.91 10.25 6.21
N VAL A 153 15.91 10.32 4.89
CA VAL A 153 14.75 10.73 4.07
C VAL A 153 13.52 9.83 4.21
N THR A 154 13.68 8.63 4.76
CA THR A 154 12.57 7.68 4.94
C THR A 154 11.85 7.89 6.27
N TRP A 155 12.40 8.74 7.14
CA TRP A 155 11.80 9.02 8.44
C TRP A 155 10.39 9.64 8.27
N PRO A 156 9.33 9.07 8.87
CA PRO A 156 7.97 9.58 8.69
C PRO A 156 7.75 10.85 9.53
N ILE A 157 8.00 12.01 8.93
CA ILE A 157 7.89 13.34 9.56
C ILE A 157 6.42 13.76 9.83
N THR A 158 5.44 13.11 9.19
CA THR A 158 4.10 13.69 9.02
C THR A 158 3.01 13.11 9.91
N GLN A 159 3.30 12.19 10.82
CA GLN A 159 2.20 11.58 11.59
C GLN A 159 1.61 12.53 12.65
N GLY A 160 2.33 13.60 13.02
CA GLY A 160 1.93 14.53 14.06
C GLY A 160 1.49 15.93 13.63
N ILE A 161 1.37 16.24 12.33
CA ILE A 161 0.81 17.55 11.94
C ILE A 161 -0.68 17.53 12.27
N SER A 162 -1.09 18.28 13.30
CA SER A 162 -2.50 18.61 13.50
C SER A 162 -3.06 19.08 12.15
N PRO A 163 -4.17 18.50 11.66
CA PRO A 163 -4.71 18.83 10.35
C PRO A 163 -5.00 20.33 10.21
N ALA A 164 -5.08 21.10 11.31
CA ALA A 164 -5.17 22.56 11.28
C ALA A 164 -3.99 23.23 10.56
N HIS A 165 -2.73 22.85 10.85
CA HIS A 165 -1.55 23.51 10.27
C HIS A 165 -1.25 23.02 8.84
N ALA A 166 -1.56 21.76 8.52
CA ALA A 166 -1.47 21.27 7.15
C ALA A 166 -2.51 21.90 6.21
N ARG A 167 -3.70 22.25 6.72
CA ARG A 167 -4.78 22.92 5.96
C ARG A 167 -4.39 24.31 5.50
N GLU A 168 -3.64 25.05 6.33
CA GLU A 168 -3.20 26.42 6.03
C GLU A 168 -2.05 26.45 5.01
N ALA A 169 -1.16 25.44 5.05
CA ALA A 169 -0.04 25.34 4.12
C ALA A 169 -0.41 24.81 2.72
N LEU A 170 -1.49 24.03 2.57
CA LEU A 170 -1.82 23.32 1.33
C LEU A 170 -3.16 23.70 0.67
N GLY A 171 -3.87 24.71 1.18
CA GLY A 171 -4.95 25.42 0.47
C GLY A 171 -5.96 24.57 -0.31
N SER A 172 -6.37 23.39 0.19
CA SER A 172 -7.26 22.48 -0.54
C SER A 172 -8.41 21.92 0.29
N ASP A 173 -9.60 21.97 -0.31
CA ASP A 173 -10.94 21.67 0.25
C ASP A 173 -11.22 20.17 0.50
N PHE A 174 -10.20 19.32 0.66
CA PHE A 174 -10.41 17.89 0.86
C PHE A 174 -10.62 17.58 2.36
N ARG A 175 -11.87 17.30 2.75
CA ARG A 175 -12.26 16.94 4.12
C ARG A 175 -11.78 15.53 4.48
N ALA A 176 -10.58 15.41 5.04
CA ALA A 176 -10.17 14.22 5.78
C ALA A 176 -10.94 14.15 7.13
N PRO A 177 -11.45 12.97 7.55
CA PRO A 177 -12.08 12.81 8.85
C PRO A 177 -11.04 13.00 9.97
N ALA A 178 -11.45 13.63 11.08
CA ALA A 178 -10.63 13.79 12.26
C ALA A 178 -10.29 12.41 12.86
N SER A 179 -9.09 11.89 12.61
CA SER A 179 -8.58 10.73 13.32
C SER A 179 -7.85 11.18 14.57
N SER A 180 -8.17 10.57 15.71
CA SER A 180 -7.39 10.67 16.94
C SER A 180 -5.92 10.38 16.64
N VAL A 181 -5.03 11.27 17.08
CA VAL A 181 -3.57 11.14 16.95
C VAL A 181 -3.16 9.80 17.56
N ALA A 182 -2.58 8.91 16.74
CA ALA A 182 -2.08 7.63 17.23
C ALA A 182 -0.94 7.88 18.23
N PRO A 183 -0.80 7.06 19.30
CA PRO A 183 0.19 7.28 20.37
C PRO A 183 1.66 7.16 19.95
N ASN A 184 1.93 6.87 18.66
CA ASN A 184 3.27 6.78 18.08
C ASN A 184 3.41 7.70 16.85
N ALA A 185 2.54 8.70 16.73
CA ALA A 185 2.59 9.68 15.67
C ALA A 185 3.78 10.63 15.90
N ILE A 186 4.86 10.44 15.13
CA ILE A 186 6.05 11.29 15.19
C ILE A 186 5.66 12.73 14.82
N ARG A 187 5.71 13.61 15.83
CA ARG A 187 5.51 15.07 15.71
C ARG A 187 6.83 15.74 15.34
N PRO A 188 6.82 16.98 14.81
CA PRO A 188 8.02 17.80 14.80
C PRO A 188 8.67 17.84 16.20
N PRO A 189 10.01 17.87 16.32
CA PRO A 189 10.69 17.95 17.62
C PRO A 189 10.28 19.19 18.41
N GLU A 190 9.52 19.00 19.51
CA GLU A 190 9.21 20.05 20.47
C GLU A 190 10.34 20.22 21.50
N ASP A 191 10.89 19.09 21.98
CA ASP A 191 12.01 19.05 22.92
C ASP A 191 13.02 17.95 22.54
N VAL A 192 14.28 18.13 22.95
CA VAL A 192 15.40 17.20 22.71
C VAL A 192 15.28 15.98 23.62
N MET A 193 14.68 16.15 24.80
CA MET A 193 14.47 15.09 25.77
C MET A 193 12.99 14.70 25.81
N LEU A 194 12.69 13.39 25.81
CA LEU A 194 11.34 12.86 25.87
C LEU A 194 11.18 11.86 27.01
N SER A 195 9.99 11.86 27.61
CA SER A 195 9.58 10.88 28.61
C SER A 195 8.81 9.74 27.93
N VAL A 196 9.37 8.54 27.96
CA VAL A 196 8.82 7.37 27.25
C VAL A 196 8.51 6.23 28.23
N LEU A 197 7.41 5.53 27.97
CA LEU A 197 7.01 4.32 28.67
C LEU A 197 7.35 3.09 27.83
N VAL A 198 8.07 2.15 28.44
CA VAL A 198 8.43 0.89 27.78
C VAL A 198 7.22 -0.03 27.70
N THR A 199 6.87 -0.50 26.50
CA THR A 199 5.75 -1.45 26.29
C THR A 199 6.24 -2.89 26.28
N ARG A 200 7.50 -3.14 25.91
CA ARG A 200 8.06 -4.49 25.76
C ARG A 200 9.36 -4.67 26.54
N ASN A 201 9.48 -5.82 27.20
CA ASN A 201 10.72 -6.23 27.87
C ASN A 201 11.78 -6.59 26.82
N VAL A 202 12.89 -5.85 26.78
CA VAL A 202 14.04 -6.15 25.93
C VAL A 202 15.32 -5.94 26.74
N SER A 203 16.09 -7.01 26.93
CA SER A 203 17.27 -6.98 27.80
C SER A 203 18.51 -6.38 27.14
N HIS A 204 18.59 -6.23 25.83
CA HIS A 204 19.77 -5.62 25.21
C HIS A 204 19.34 -4.88 23.94
N VAL A 205 19.31 -3.55 24.02
CA VAL A 205 19.06 -2.67 22.87
C VAL A 205 20.30 -1.83 22.65
N GLU A 206 20.91 -1.97 21.48
CA GLU A 206 22.01 -1.11 21.05
C GLU A 206 21.43 0.19 20.49
N THR A 207 21.81 1.30 21.12
CA THR A 207 21.54 2.65 20.66
C THR A 207 22.86 3.32 20.26
N GLU A 208 22.79 4.46 19.60
CA GLU A 208 23.97 5.19 19.12
C GLU A 208 24.96 5.58 20.25
N ARG A 209 24.47 5.69 21.49
CA ARG A 209 25.24 6.14 22.65
C ARG A 209 25.53 5.05 23.67
N GLY A 210 25.00 3.84 23.49
CA GLY A 210 25.25 2.73 24.38
C GLY A 210 24.15 1.67 24.39
N THR A 211 24.26 0.75 25.34
CA THR A 211 23.30 -0.33 25.52
C THR A 211 22.24 0.05 26.55
N MET A 212 20.96 -0.17 26.20
CA MET A 212 19.82 0.08 27.06
C MET A 212 19.11 -1.21 27.43
N HIS A 213 18.74 -1.32 28.71
CA HIS A 213 17.89 -2.38 29.23
C HIS A 213 16.47 -1.85 29.37
N LEU A 214 15.52 -2.42 28.64
CA LEU A 214 14.13 -1.99 28.65
C LEU A 214 13.28 -2.98 29.44
N ARG A 215 12.67 -2.52 30.53
CA ARG A 215 11.66 -3.31 31.28
C ARG A 215 10.27 -2.73 31.02
N ALA A 216 9.33 -3.57 30.61
CA ALA A 216 7.95 -3.19 30.33
C ALA A 216 7.32 -2.52 31.56
N GLY A 217 6.68 -1.37 31.33
CA GLY A 217 6.09 -0.52 32.35
C GLY A 217 7.04 0.50 32.98
N GLU A 218 8.35 0.43 32.69
CA GLU A 218 9.33 1.42 33.15
C GLU A 218 9.17 2.74 32.36
N ARG A 219 9.37 3.87 33.05
CA ARG A 219 9.41 5.20 32.44
C ARG A 219 10.86 5.67 32.37
N LEU A 220 11.27 6.09 31.19
CA LEU A 220 12.63 6.55 30.91
C LEU A 220 12.57 7.98 30.38
N HIS A 221 13.53 8.80 30.78
CA HIS A 221 13.72 10.14 30.24
C HIS A 221 15.00 10.14 29.41
N VAL A 222 14.85 10.16 28.08
CA VAL A 222 15.92 9.87 27.13
C VAL A 222 15.91 10.91 26.03
N ARG A 223 17.05 11.09 25.36
CA ARG A 223 17.12 11.92 24.16
C ARG A 223 16.24 11.31 23.07
N ARG A 224 15.53 12.19 22.35
CA ARG A 224 14.65 11.83 21.25
C ARG A 224 15.38 11.02 20.17
N ASP A 225 16.58 11.46 19.80
CA ASP A 225 17.45 10.84 18.79
C ASP A 225 17.67 9.33 19.03
N GLU A 226 17.79 8.89 20.30
CA GLU A 226 18.06 7.50 20.66
C GLU A 226 16.80 6.61 20.64
N VAL A 227 15.63 7.19 20.94
CA VAL A 227 14.37 6.44 21.14
C VAL A 227 13.47 6.42 19.92
N GLU A 228 13.73 7.28 18.94
CA GLU A 228 12.95 7.45 17.72
C GLU A 228 12.76 6.11 16.97
N GLY A 229 13.84 5.36 16.76
CA GLY A 229 13.78 4.04 16.11
C GLY A 229 12.98 3.01 16.90
N LEU A 230 12.95 3.13 18.23
CA LEU A 230 12.24 2.23 19.14
C LEU A 230 10.74 2.59 19.25
N LEU A 231 10.41 3.88 19.11
CA LEU A 231 9.04 4.38 18.99
C LEU A 231 8.38 3.88 17.69
N LEU A 232 9.10 3.92 16.56
CA LEU A 232 8.61 3.36 15.28
C LEU A 232 8.30 1.86 15.35
N ARG A 233 9.09 1.11 16.13
CA ARG A 233 8.90 -0.33 16.40
C ARG A 233 7.77 -0.62 17.37
N GLY A 234 7.25 0.41 18.06
CA GLY A 234 6.23 0.29 19.10
C GLY A 234 6.72 -0.35 20.39
N TRP A 235 8.04 -0.35 20.66
CA TRP A 235 8.61 -0.86 21.91
C TRP A 235 8.53 0.17 23.05
N LEU A 236 8.41 1.43 22.68
CA LEU A 236 8.22 2.56 23.56
C LEU A 236 6.91 3.27 23.17
N ARG A 237 6.33 3.97 24.14
CA ARG A 237 5.19 4.86 23.95
C ARG A 237 5.54 6.21 24.56
N GLU A 238 5.32 7.28 23.83
CA GLU A 238 5.51 8.63 24.36
C GLU A 238 4.47 8.91 25.46
N THR A 239 4.93 9.51 26.55
CA THR A 239 4.09 9.98 27.66
C THR A 239 4.33 11.47 27.82
N ASP A 240 3.25 12.25 27.73
CA ASP A 240 3.26 13.68 28.08
C ASP A 240 3.69 13.90 29.54
#